data_AF-A0A7G6YHD6-F1
#
_entry.id   AF-A0A7G6YHD6-F1
#
_cell.length_a   1.000
_cell.length_b   1.000
_cell.length_c   1.000
_cell.angle_alpha   90.00
_cell.angle_beta   90.00
_cell.angle_gamma   90.00
#
_symmetry.space_group_name_H-M   'P 1'
#
loop_
_entity.id
_entity.type
_entity.pdbx_description
1 polymer ?
#
loop_
_entity_poly.entity_id
_entity_poly.type
_entity_poly.pdbx_seq_one_letter_code
_entity_poly.pdbx_strand_id
1 'polypeptide(L)'
;MASSNDNGSKPLIWGGIVLTIVMALSPLGLIAFIVLVVAGGAQACQPGGSAPSTSELSAEQSQNAATILGVSKSAFTDPSVQQKAQIVALIAALQESGLRNLNHGDRDSLGLFQMRPSMGWGTAEQIMNPAYAAGMFFRHLNAVSGWQGMEPGKAAQAVEVSAFPDAYAKWIPKATAVINDVAPTIQPIAIPAEVGWTGGSQDAGGGTGGGVQCPVSGDARALAGELVKAIDAGKLYGSTPDHLKEIRWVAEGKTVANCQIDTRILQIAVAAVRAFDKVGVSDINRRCTGQVEGAGTDSLHYKDGGGHAIDFFSINGQTLTGANPPSLELIRALDKAAPAEAMGLGQRQCRMAAHTQITFTHFVDFNDTCNHVHVDVGRSNL
;
A
#
# COMPACT_ATOMS: atom_id res chain seq x y z
N MET A 1 63.69 -31.38 57.46
CA MET A 1 64.26 -30.08 57.05
C MET A 1 64.18 -29.98 55.53
N ALA A 2 63.58 -28.88 55.06
CA ALA A 2 63.71 -28.24 53.76
C ALA A 2 63.32 -28.95 52.43
N SER A 3 62.42 -28.25 51.72
CA SER A 3 62.39 -27.96 50.27
C SER A 3 61.98 -29.06 49.29
N SER A 4 60.87 -28.86 48.55
CA SER A 4 60.90 -28.23 47.21
C SER A 4 59.51 -28.16 46.57
N ASN A 5 59.30 -27.10 45.76
CA ASN A 5 58.52 -26.97 44.52
C ASN A 5 57.07 -27.48 44.44
N ASP A 6 56.17 -26.61 43.94
CA ASP A 6 55.51 -26.93 42.67
C ASP A 6 54.99 -25.70 41.90
N ASN A 7 55.21 -25.74 40.59
CA ASN A 7 54.67 -24.85 39.56
C ASN A 7 53.16 -25.15 39.40
N GLY A 8 52.23 -24.20 39.30
CA GLY A 8 52.17 -23.14 38.31
C GLY A 8 51.03 -23.45 37.31
N SER A 9 49.84 -22.83 37.49
CA SER A 9 48.82 -22.79 36.44
C SER A 9 47.87 -21.57 36.57
N LYS A 10 47.78 -20.79 35.46
CA LYS A 10 46.66 -19.97 34.95
C LYS A 10 46.27 -18.67 35.72
N PRO A 11 45.40 -17.79 35.16
CA PRO A 11 45.35 -17.20 33.81
C PRO A 11 45.17 -15.65 33.84
N LEU A 12 45.04 -15.09 32.62
CA LEU A 12 44.85 -13.72 32.14
C LEU A 12 44.15 -12.67 33.04
N ILE A 13 44.80 -11.49 33.01
CA ILE A 13 44.39 -10.17 33.50
C ILE A 13 43.82 -9.36 32.32
N TRP A 14 43.03 -8.33 32.65
CA TRP A 14 43.09 -6.93 32.19
C TRP A 14 41.66 -6.38 32.02
N GLY A 15 41.21 -5.37 32.76
CA GLY A 15 41.92 -4.35 33.53
C GLY A 15 41.34 -3.00 33.13
N GLY A 16 40.38 -2.50 33.90
CA GLY A 16 39.87 -1.15 33.76
C GLY A 16 40.88 -0.14 34.34
N ILE A 17 41.27 0.84 33.54
CA ILE A 17 42.04 2.02 33.99
C ILE A 17 41.16 3.24 33.78
N VAL A 18 40.79 3.89 34.89
CA VAL A 18 40.23 5.23 34.94
C VAL A 18 41.40 6.20 35.01
N LEU A 19 41.56 7.07 34.00
CA LEU A 19 42.51 8.17 34.02
C LEU A 19 41.75 9.49 34.17
N THR A 20 41.93 10.12 35.32
CA THR A 20 41.54 11.48 35.65
C THR A 20 42.42 12.50 34.91
N ILE A 21 41.80 13.48 34.24
CA ILE A 21 42.48 14.72 33.81
C ILE A 21 41.82 15.91 34.50
N VAL A 22 42.66 16.67 35.18
CA VAL A 22 42.43 17.92 35.89
C VAL A 22 42.29 19.07 34.87
N MET A 23 41.26 19.91 34.98
CA MET A 23 41.19 21.21 34.30
C MET A 23 41.32 22.35 35.30
N ALA A 24 42.19 23.30 34.95
CA ALA A 24 42.61 24.45 35.74
C ALA A 24 41.60 25.61 35.72
N LEU A 25 41.76 26.48 36.72
CA LEU A 25 40.92 27.61 37.13
C LEU A 25 41.01 28.85 36.21
N SER A 26 39.90 29.59 36.08
CA SER A 26 39.89 31.07 36.21
C SER A 26 38.45 31.59 36.45
N PRO A 27 38.21 32.51 37.40
CA PRO A 27 36.86 33.01 37.72
C PRO A 27 36.61 34.34 37.01
N LEU A 28 35.40 34.55 36.47
CA LEU A 28 34.70 35.83 36.29
C LEU A 28 33.42 35.56 35.49
N GLY A 29 32.25 35.81 36.08
CA GLY A 29 30.99 35.79 35.32
C GLY A 29 29.77 35.27 36.08
N LEU A 30 29.31 36.09 37.01
CA LEU A 30 27.92 36.26 37.45
C LEU A 30 26.87 35.81 36.40
N ILE A 31 25.80 35.11 36.84
CA ILE A 31 24.37 35.52 36.68
C ILE A 31 23.40 34.32 36.83
N ALA A 32 22.49 34.49 37.80
CA ALA A 32 21.11 33.98 37.94
C ALA A 32 20.82 32.47 37.83
N PHE A 33 20.52 31.89 39.00
CA PHE A 33 19.90 30.58 39.19
C PHE A 33 18.45 30.81 39.65
N ILE A 34 17.44 30.72 38.77
CA ILE A 34 16.01 30.71 39.15
C ILE A 34 15.18 29.83 38.19
N VAL A 35 14.53 28.82 38.80
CA VAL A 35 13.22 28.16 38.49
C VAL A 35 13.19 26.94 37.53
N LEU A 36 13.19 25.77 38.17
CA LEU A 36 12.09 24.78 38.30
C LEU A 36 11.19 24.51 37.06
N VAL A 37 11.13 23.24 36.59
CA VAL A 37 9.92 22.36 36.53
C VAL A 37 10.29 20.94 36.02
N VAL A 38 10.19 19.98 36.94
CA VAL A 38 9.55 18.64 36.96
C VAL A 38 9.38 17.76 35.68
N ALA A 39 9.88 16.52 35.84
CA ALA A 39 9.42 15.19 35.36
C ALA A 39 9.39 14.80 33.87
N GLY A 40 10.22 13.79 33.55
CA GLY A 40 9.74 12.44 33.20
C GLY A 40 9.13 12.23 31.82
N GLY A 41 9.94 11.75 30.87
CA GLY A 41 9.48 11.11 29.65
C GLY A 41 10.63 10.31 29.03
N ALA A 42 10.41 9.03 28.74
CA ALA A 42 11.38 8.17 28.08
C ALA A 42 11.79 8.75 26.71
N GLN A 43 13.07 9.02 26.51
CA GLN A 43 13.61 9.40 25.21
C GLN A 43 13.55 8.21 24.24
N ALA A 44 12.62 8.29 23.30
CA ALA A 44 12.72 7.59 22.03
C ALA A 44 14.00 8.04 21.30
N CYS A 45 14.77 7.07 20.79
CA CYS A 45 15.85 7.34 19.84
C CYS A 45 15.32 7.14 18.41
N GLN A 46 15.34 8.24 17.65
CA GLN A 46 15.40 8.34 16.19
C GLN A 46 16.45 9.43 15.88
N PRO A 47 17.01 9.57 14.65
CA PRO A 47 16.91 8.78 13.43
C PRO A 47 18.30 8.43 12.82
N GLY A 48 18.34 7.58 11.78
CA GLY A 48 19.59 7.30 11.06
C GLY A 48 19.40 6.48 9.79
N GLY A 49 18.85 7.13 8.75
CA GLY A 49 18.71 6.59 7.41
C GLY A 49 17.28 6.74 6.91
N SER A 50 17.03 7.74 6.06
CA SER A 50 15.84 7.75 5.23
C SER A 50 15.75 6.41 4.51
N ALA A 51 14.72 5.61 4.80
CA ALA A 51 14.38 4.53 3.88
C ALA A 51 14.17 5.18 2.51
N PRO A 52 14.76 4.64 1.43
CA PRO A 52 14.59 5.23 0.11
C PRO A 52 13.11 5.25 -0.21
N SER A 53 12.54 6.46 -0.30
CA SER A 53 11.21 6.67 -0.83
C SER A 53 11.13 6.11 -2.25
N THR A 54 9.97 5.62 -2.68
CA THR A 54 9.73 5.18 -4.07
C THR A 54 9.96 6.25 -5.14
N SER A 55 10.22 7.51 -4.76
CA SER A 55 10.69 8.57 -5.66
C SER A 55 12.01 8.25 -6.38
N GLU A 56 12.71 7.18 -5.99
CA GLU A 56 13.98 6.73 -6.60
C GLU A 56 13.84 5.59 -7.63
N LEU A 57 12.66 4.96 -7.80
CA LEU A 57 12.50 3.90 -8.82
C LEU A 57 12.07 4.49 -10.16
N SER A 58 12.73 4.04 -11.24
CA SER A 58 12.27 4.32 -12.59
C SER A 58 10.93 3.63 -12.89
N ALA A 59 10.21 4.11 -13.90
CA ALA A 59 8.97 3.49 -14.34
C ALA A 59 9.12 1.99 -14.68
N GLU A 60 10.28 1.60 -15.26
CA GLU A 60 10.61 0.19 -15.53
C GLU A 60 10.68 -0.61 -14.24
N GLN A 61 11.43 -0.12 -13.24
CA GLN A 61 11.62 -0.81 -11.96
C GLN A 61 10.31 -0.91 -11.17
N SER A 62 9.50 0.14 -11.19
CA SER A 62 8.17 0.14 -10.56
C SER A 62 7.23 -0.87 -11.22
N GLN A 63 7.23 -0.97 -12.55
CA GLN A 63 6.41 -1.95 -13.28
C GLN A 63 6.86 -3.40 -13.00
N ASN A 64 8.17 -3.63 -12.92
CA ASN A 64 8.72 -4.95 -12.61
C ASN A 64 8.43 -5.36 -11.16
N ALA A 65 8.61 -4.44 -10.20
CA ALA A 65 8.23 -4.66 -8.80
C ALA A 65 6.73 -4.98 -8.68
N ALA A 66 5.86 -4.21 -9.34
CA ALA A 66 4.43 -4.47 -9.40
C ALA A 66 4.14 -5.88 -9.94
N THR A 67 4.85 -6.31 -10.98
CA THR A 67 4.66 -7.65 -11.54
C THR A 67 5.02 -8.75 -10.54
N ILE A 68 6.16 -8.65 -9.87
CA ILE A 68 6.58 -9.60 -8.82
C ILE A 68 5.52 -9.67 -7.70
N LEU A 69 5.04 -8.52 -7.23
CA LEU A 69 4.06 -8.44 -6.15
C LEU A 69 2.70 -9.01 -6.55
N GLY A 70 2.24 -8.74 -7.77
CA GLY A 70 0.99 -9.28 -8.31
C GLY A 70 1.03 -10.80 -8.48
N VAL A 71 2.13 -11.35 -9.00
CA VAL A 71 2.31 -12.81 -9.10
C VAL A 71 2.36 -13.45 -7.72
N SER A 72 3.01 -12.83 -6.73
CA SER A 72 3.04 -13.33 -5.36
C SER A 72 1.64 -13.44 -4.74
N LYS A 73 0.73 -12.51 -5.05
CA LYS A 73 -0.66 -12.55 -4.56
C LYS A 73 -1.46 -13.73 -5.13
N SER A 74 -1.14 -14.14 -6.36
CA SER A 74 -1.73 -15.35 -6.96
C SER A 74 -1.10 -16.62 -6.41
N ALA A 75 0.18 -16.57 -6.05
CA ALA A 75 0.93 -17.73 -5.56
C ALA A 75 0.61 -18.08 -4.09
N PHE A 76 0.42 -17.08 -3.22
CA PHE A 76 0.30 -17.29 -1.77
C PHE A 76 -0.93 -16.59 -1.19
N THR A 77 -1.87 -17.37 -0.64
CA THR A 77 -3.14 -16.85 -0.08
C THR A 77 -3.04 -16.46 1.40
N ASP A 78 -2.10 -17.04 2.15
CA ASP A 78 -1.82 -16.63 3.53
C ASP A 78 -1.08 -15.28 3.52
N PRO A 79 -1.63 -14.22 4.14
CA PRO A 79 -1.03 -12.88 4.08
C PRO A 79 0.39 -12.80 4.63
N SER A 80 0.71 -13.58 5.66
CA SER A 80 2.04 -13.59 6.30
C SER A 80 3.07 -14.29 5.40
N VAL A 81 2.68 -15.40 4.77
CA VAL A 81 3.50 -16.12 3.80
C VAL A 81 3.69 -15.27 2.55
N GLN A 82 2.62 -14.63 2.06
CA GLN A 82 2.65 -13.75 0.90
C GLN A 82 3.62 -12.57 1.13
N GLN A 83 3.50 -11.85 2.23
CA GLN A 83 4.39 -10.73 2.54
C GLN A 83 5.85 -11.18 2.59
N LYS A 84 6.12 -12.35 3.17
CA LYS A 84 7.48 -12.91 3.20
C LYS A 84 7.99 -13.28 1.80
N ALA A 85 7.18 -13.91 0.97
CA ALA A 85 7.53 -14.21 -0.43
C ALA A 85 7.85 -12.95 -1.22
N GLN A 86 7.06 -11.88 -1.04
CA GLN A 86 7.28 -10.58 -1.68
C GLN A 86 8.64 -9.99 -1.31
N ILE A 87 9.01 -10.03 -0.03
CA ILE A 87 10.34 -9.55 0.42
C ILE A 87 11.44 -10.39 -0.24
N VAL A 88 11.33 -11.72 -0.20
CA VAL A 88 12.34 -12.64 -0.75
C VAL A 88 12.57 -12.41 -2.25
N ALA A 89 11.49 -12.26 -3.02
CA ALA A 89 11.60 -12.04 -4.47
C ALA A 89 12.13 -10.62 -4.79
N LEU A 90 11.69 -9.58 -4.09
CA LEU A 90 12.18 -8.23 -4.35
C LEU A 90 13.65 -8.06 -4.00
N ILE A 91 14.14 -8.62 -2.89
CA ILE A 91 15.57 -8.54 -2.57
C ILE A 91 16.42 -9.32 -3.56
N ALA A 92 15.92 -10.43 -4.11
CA ALA A 92 16.57 -11.17 -5.19
C ALA A 92 16.64 -10.30 -6.45
N ALA A 93 15.51 -9.82 -6.96
CA ALA A 93 15.50 -9.00 -8.18
C ALA A 93 16.29 -7.68 -8.05
N LEU A 94 16.29 -7.05 -6.86
CA LEU A 94 17.14 -5.88 -6.58
C LEU A 94 18.63 -6.23 -6.62
N GLN A 95 19.00 -7.39 -6.10
CA GLN A 95 20.39 -7.82 -6.07
C GLN A 95 20.89 -8.27 -7.45
N GLU A 96 20.07 -8.98 -8.21
CA GLU A 96 20.45 -9.57 -9.49
C GLU A 96 20.43 -8.56 -10.65
N SER A 97 19.43 -7.66 -10.68
CA SER A 97 19.25 -6.73 -11.81
C SER A 97 18.96 -5.29 -11.40
N GLY A 98 18.83 -5.00 -10.11
CA GLY A 98 18.30 -3.73 -9.64
C GLY A 98 16.84 -3.50 -10.06
N LEU A 99 16.03 -4.56 -10.15
CA LEU A 99 14.64 -4.55 -10.66
C LEU A 99 14.48 -4.23 -12.15
N ARG A 100 15.49 -4.50 -12.98
CA ARG A 100 15.44 -4.24 -14.43
C ARG A 100 15.35 -5.53 -15.22
N ASN A 101 14.62 -5.53 -16.33
CA ASN A 101 14.44 -6.75 -17.11
C ASN A 101 15.54 -6.84 -18.17
N LEU A 102 16.73 -7.27 -17.73
CA LEU A 102 17.95 -7.23 -18.55
C LEU A 102 17.96 -8.35 -19.61
N ASN A 103 18.27 -7.98 -20.85
CA ASN A 103 18.48 -8.94 -21.94
C ASN A 103 19.92 -9.47 -22.03
N HIS A 104 20.71 -9.30 -20.97
CA HIS A 104 22.10 -9.72 -20.85
C HIS A 104 22.45 -9.95 -19.36
N GLY A 105 23.56 -10.65 -19.14
CA GLY A 105 24.05 -11.02 -17.82
C GLY A 105 25.34 -11.84 -17.93
N ASP A 106 25.76 -12.46 -16.81
CA ASP A 106 26.83 -13.46 -16.87
C ASP A 106 26.38 -14.70 -17.66
N ARG A 107 27.24 -15.20 -18.55
CA ARG A 107 26.94 -16.33 -19.46
C ARG A 107 25.66 -16.09 -20.28
N ASP A 108 24.59 -16.82 -19.98
CA ASP A 108 23.27 -16.76 -20.61
C ASP A 108 22.18 -16.29 -19.63
N SER A 109 22.56 -15.63 -18.53
CA SER A 109 21.62 -15.05 -17.57
C SER A 109 20.79 -13.93 -18.20
N LEU A 110 19.49 -13.94 -17.93
CA LEU A 110 18.51 -13.00 -18.45
C LEU A 110 17.48 -12.61 -17.38
N GLY A 111 16.81 -11.49 -17.60
CA GLY A 111 15.64 -11.05 -16.87
C GLY A 111 15.88 -10.59 -15.45
N LEU A 112 14.78 -10.41 -14.72
CA LEU A 112 14.72 -9.79 -13.38
C LEU A 112 15.63 -10.45 -12.34
N PHE A 113 15.73 -11.77 -12.41
CA PHE A 113 16.44 -12.62 -11.45
C PHE A 113 17.72 -13.22 -12.06
N GLN A 114 18.16 -12.73 -13.23
CA GLN A 114 19.35 -13.24 -13.92
C GLN A 114 19.34 -14.78 -14.12
N MET A 115 18.17 -15.32 -14.47
CA MET A 115 17.92 -16.74 -14.69
C MET A 115 18.56 -17.24 -15.98
N ARG A 116 19.04 -18.49 -15.98
CA ARG A 116 19.77 -19.08 -17.11
C ARG A 116 18.94 -20.13 -17.85
N PRO A 117 18.64 -19.95 -19.15
CA PRO A 117 18.01 -20.99 -19.96
C PRO A 117 18.75 -22.33 -19.92
N SER A 118 20.09 -22.30 -20.00
CA SER A 118 20.92 -23.52 -19.94
C SER A 118 20.84 -24.28 -18.62
N MET A 119 20.30 -23.66 -17.55
CA MET A 119 20.10 -24.28 -16.24
C MET A 119 18.64 -24.74 -16.02
N GLY A 120 17.80 -24.66 -17.05
CA GLY A 120 16.44 -25.18 -17.02
C GLY A 120 15.39 -24.24 -16.44
N TRP A 121 15.69 -22.94 -16.29
CA TRP A 121 14.74 -21.94 -15.79
C TRP A 121 13.64 -21.55 -16.79
N GLY A 122 13.79 -21.92 -18.07
CA GLY A 122 12.88 -21.57 -19.16
C GLY A 122 13.63 -21.23 -20.44
N THR A 123 12.90 -20.96 -21.52
CA THR A 123 13.48 -20.36 -22.74
C THR A 123 13.86 -18.90 -22.52
N ALA A 124 14.70 -18.33 -23.39
CA ALA A 124 15.07 -16.92 -23.32
C ALA A 124 13.82 -16.00 -23.38
N GLU A 125 12.87 -16.33 -24.26
CA GLU A 125 11.61 -15.60 -24.42
C GLU A 125 10.75 -15.66 -23.14
N GLN A 126 10.70 -16.83 -22.49
CA GLN A 126 9.97 -17.00 -21.24
C GLN A 126 10.63 -16.22 -20.09
N ILE A 127 11.95 -16.30 -19.94
CA ILE A 127 12.67 -15.60 -18.87
C ILE A 127 12.57 -14.07 -19.01
N MET A 128 12.52 -13.56 -20.25
CA MET A 128 12.30 -12.14 -20.51
C MET A 128 10.87 -11.67 -20.23
N ASN A 129 9.92 -12.56 -19.91
CA ASN A 129 8.60 -12.20 -19.42
C ASN A 129 8.62 -12.07 -17.88
N PRO A 130 8.44 -10.85 -17.31
CA PRO A 130 8.48 -10.63 -15.86
C PRO A 130 7.52 -11.50 -15.04
N ALA A 131 6.33 -11.80 -15.55
CA ALA A 131 5.35 -12.63 -14.85
C ALA A 131 5.76 -14.11 -14.83
N TYR A 132 6.35 -14.60 -15.92
CA TYR A 132 6.91 -15.95 -15.96
C TYR A 132 8.11 -16.07 -15.02
N ALA A 133 9.06 -15.13 -15.09
CA ALA A 133 10.25 -15.12 -14.25
C ALA A 133 9.88 -15.09 -12.75
N ALA A 134 8.94 -14.22 -12.35
CA ALA A 134 8.43 -14.19 -10.98
C ALA A 134 7.73 -15.50 -10.59
N GLY A 135 6.89 -16.06 -11.48
CA GLY A 135 6.21 -17.33 -11.24
C GLY A 135 7.17 -18.49 -11.04
N MET A 136 8.21 -18.59 -11.88
CA MET A 136 9.28 -19.57 -11.75
C MET A 136 10.05 -19.37 -10.44
N PHE A 137 10.43 -18.14 -10.10
CA PHE A 137 11.08 -17.85 -8.82
C PHE A 137 10.25 -18.37 -7.64
N PHE A 138 8.95 -18.05 -7.60
CA PHE A 138 8.08 -18.52 -6.52
C PHE A 138 7.92 -20.05 -6.52
N ARG A 139 7.87 -20.70 -7.69
CA ARG A 139 7.86 -22.16 -7.80
C ARG A 139 9.09 -22.78 -7.13
N HIS A 140 10.27 -22.23 -7.40
CA HIS A 140 11.50 -22.68 -6.77
C HIS A 140 11.52 -22.36 -5.27
N LEU A 141 11.07 -21.18 -4.85
CA LEU A 141 10.93 -20.82 -3.44
C LEU A 141 10.03 -21.80 -2.69
N ASN A 142 8.87 -22.14 -3.26
CA ASN A 142 7.92 -23.06 -2.65
C ASN A 142 8.46 -24.50 -2.55
N ALA A 143 9.44 -24.88 -3.36
CA ALA A 143 10.13 -26.16 -3.26
C ALA A 143 11.21 -26.18 -2.15
N VAL A 144 11.61 -25.03 -1.61
CA VAL A 144 12.57 -24.95 -0.49
C VAL A 144 11.86 -25.28 0.82
N SER A 145 12.12 -26.45 1.38
CA SER A 145 11.50 -26.88 2.65
C SER A 145 11.76 -25.88 3.78
N GLY A 146 10.69 -25.39 4.42
CA GLY A 146 10.76 -24.50 5.58
C GLY A 146 11.17 -23.06 5.29
N TRP A 147 11.14 -22.62 4.02
CA TRP A 147 11.51 -21.24 3.65
C TRP A 147 10.70 -20.17 4.40
N GLN A 148 9.47 -20.46 4.79
CA GLN A 148 8.60 -19.57 5.56
C GLN A 148 9.18 -19.25 6.95
N GLY A 149 10.07 -20.09 7.48
CA GLY A 149 10.81 -19.87 8.73
C GLY A 149 12.20 -19.24 8.55
N MET A 150 12.71 -19.16 7.32
CA MET A 150 14.07 -18.67 7.05
C MET A 150 14.14 -17.14 7.07
N GLU A 151 15.32 -16.58 7.38
CA GLU A 151 15.58 -15.17 7.08
C GLU A 151 15.41 -14.89 5.58
N PRO A 152 14.82 -13.74 5.16
CA PRO A 152 14.51 -13.51 3.75
C PRO A 152 15.72 -13.66 2.82
N GLY A 153 16.89 -13.14 3.21
CA GLY A 153 18.12 -13.29 2.44
C GLY A 153 18.57 -14.75 2.28
N LYS A 154 18.36 -15.59 3.31
CA LYS A 154 18.65 -17.03 3.24
C LYS A 154 17.69 -17.76 2.32
N ALA A 155 16.41 -17.39 2.33
CA ALA A 155 15.43 -17.94 1.40
C ALA A 155 15.74 -17.56 -0.06
N ALA A 156 16.10 -16.30 -0.32
CA ALA A 156 16.51 -15.84 -1.65
C ALA A 156 17.76 -16.59 -2.13
N GLN A 157 18.75 -16.70 -1.27
CA GLN A 157 19.98 -17.46 -1.51
C GLN A 157 19.72 -18.95 -1.76
N ALA A 158 18.74 -19.56 -1.10
CA ALA A 158 18.37 -20.97 -1.33
C ALA A 158 17.72 -21.19 -2.71
N VAL A 159 17.08 -20.17 -3.27
CA VAL A 159 16.49 -20.20 -4.62
C VAL A 159 17.55 -19.94 -5.69
N GLU A 160 18.35 -18.88 -5.55
CA GLU A 160 19.33 -18.45 -6.56
C GLU A 160 20.63 -19.25 -6.53
N VAL A 161 20.97 -19.87 -5.38
CA VAL A 161 22.21 -20.64 -5.19
C VAL A 161 23.48 -19.82 -5.54
N SER A 162 23.46 -18.52 -5.20
CA SER A 162 24.60 -17.61 -5.30
C SER A 162 25.75 -17.94 -4.32
N ALA A 163 26.94 -17.37 -4.53
CA ALA A 163 28.11 -17.60 -3.65
C ALA A 163 28.14 -16.68 -2.40
N PHE A 164 27.16 -15.77 -2.22
CA PHE A 164 27.22 -14.70 -1.22
C PHE A 164 25.90 -14.52 -0.44
N PRO A 165 25.67 -15.28 0.64
CA PRO A 165 24.41 -15.26 1.39
C PRO A 165 24.04 -13.90 2.00
N ASP A 166 25.03 -13.07 2.34
CA ASP A 166 24.82 -11.77 2.99
C ASP A 166 24.50 -10.63 2.00
N ALA A 167 24.60 -10.87 0.69
CA ALA A 167 24.40 -9.84 -0.33
C ALA A 167 22.95 -9.34 -0.40
N TYR A 168 21.98 -10.18 -0.02
CA TYR A 168 20.55 -9.88 -0.15
C TYR A 168 19.99 -9.04 1.01
N ALA A 169 20.53 -9.19 2.22
CA ALA A 169 19.98 -8.56 3.43
C ALA A 169 19.96 -7.03 3.36
N LYS A 170 20.95 -6.41 2.68
CA LYS A 170 21.04 -4.96 2.48
C LYS A 170 19.84 -4.36 1.73
N TRP A 171 19.11 -5.18 0.96
CA TRP A 171 17.95 -4.73 0.17
C TRP A 171 16.63 -4.81 0.94
N ILE A 172 16.59 -5.45 2.11
CA ILE A 172 15.36 -5.63 2.88
C ILE A 172 14.65 -4.29 3.14
N PRO A 173 15.32 -3.21 3.60
CA PRO A 173 14.64 -1.93 3.81
C PRO A 173 14.00 -1.36 2.53
N LYS A 174 14.70 -1.46 1.40
CA LYS A 174 14.18 -0.99 0.10
C LYS A 174 13.03 -1.86 -0.41
N ALA A 175 13.13 -3.18 -0.29
CA ALA A 175 12.06 -4.11 -0.64
C ALA A 175 10.79 -3.86 0.21
N THR A 176 10.93 -3.64 1.51
CA THR A 176 9.82 -3.31 2.40
C THR A 176 9.16 -1.99 2.01
N ALA A 177 9.92 -0.95 1.69
CA ALA A 177 9.38 0.32 1.20
C ALA A 177 8.59 0.12 -0.12
N VAL A 178 9.14 -0.63 -1.07
CA VAL A 178 8.44 -0.96 -2.33
C VAL A 178 7.16 -1.75 -2.08
N ILE A 179 7.14 -2.70 -1.15
CA ILE A 179 5.92 -3.45 -0.79
C ILE A 179 4.87 -2.51 -0.23
N ASN A 180 5.24 -1.64 0.71
CA ASN A 180 4.29 -0.72 1.33
C ASN A 180 3.66 0.24 0.31
N ASP A 181 4.44 0.67 -0.68
CA ASP A 181 3.98 1.65 -1.67
C ASP A 181 3.22 0.98 -2.85
N VAL A 182 3.62 -0.23 -3.24
CA VAL A 182 3.13 -0.89 -4.47
C VAL A 182 2.15 -2.03 -4.15
N ALA A 183 2.39 -2.86 -3.14
CA ALA A 183 1.53 -4.02 -2.87
C ALA A 183 0.06 -3.69 -2.59
N PRO A 184 -0.31 -2.57 -1.93
CA PRO A 184 -1.71 -2.22 -1.72
C PRO A 184 -2.49 -1.97 -3.02
N THR A 185 -1.83 -1.47 -4.06
CA THR A 185 -2.48 -0.99 -5.31
C THR A 185 -2.48 -2.04 -6.43
N ILE A 186 -1.69 -3.11 -6.29
CA ILE A 186 -1.53 -4.14 -7.32
C ILE A 186 -2.50 -5.30 -7.16
N GLN A 187 -3.24 -5.63 -8.22
CA GLN A 187 -4.09 -6.83 -8.27
C GLN A 187 -3.26 -8.10 -8.46
N PRO A 188 -3.78 -9.29 -8.08
CA PRO A 188 -3.14 -10.55 -8.43
C PRO A 188 -2.91 -10.64 -9.95
N ILE A 189 -1.70 -11.02 -10.35
CA ILE A 189 -1.35 -11.30 -11.75
C ILE A 189 -1.32 -12.81 -11.90
N ALA A 190 -2.06 -13.33 -12.88
CA ALA A 190 -2.11 -14.77 -13.13
C ALA A 190 -0.72 -15.32 -13.39
N ILE A 191 -0.40 -16.45 -12.76
CA ILE A 191 0.85 -17.16 -13.01
C ILE A 191 0.74 -17.82 -14.40
N PRO A 192 1.65 -17.56 -15.35
CA PRO A 192 1.60 -18.18 -16.67
C PRO A 192 1.57 -19.71 -16.56
N ALA A 193 0.73 -20.37 -17.36
CA ALA A 193 0.52 -21.83 -17.27
C ALA A 193 1.82 -22.62 -17.49
N GLU A 194 2.74 -22.08 -18.28
CA GLU A 194 4.06 -22.61 -18.59
C GLU A 194 4.97 -22.73 -17.35
N VAL A 195 4.66 -22.00 -16.27
CA VAL A 195 5.37 -22.11 -14.98
C VAL A 195 5.06 -23.45 -14.31
N GLY A 196 3.91 -24.06 -14.57
CA GLY A 196 3.50 -25.33 -13.94
C GLY A 196 3.27 -25.20 -12.42
N TRP A 197 2.76 -24.06 -11.97
CA TRP A 197 2.44 -23.84 -10.55
C TRP A 197 1.22 -24.66 -10.12
N THR A 198 1.36 -25.46 -9.07
CA THR A 198 0.30 -26.30 -8.49
C THR A 198 -0.01 -25.96 -7.02
N GLY A 199 0.56 -24.87 -6.49
CA GLY A 199 0.62 -24.56 -5.05
C GLY A 199 -0.46 -23.60 -4.51
N GLY A 200 -1.43 -23.20 -5.32
CA GLY A 200 -2.54 -22.32 -4.94
C GLY A 200 -3.73 -22.58 -5.86
N SER A 201 -4.96 -22.47 -5.33
CA SER A 201 -6.22 -22.90 -5.95
C SER A 201 -6.27 -22.64 -7.46
N GLN A 202 -6.22 -23.73 -8.23
CA GLN A 202 -6.64 -23.75 -9.63
C GLN A 202 -8.16 -23.69 -9.69
N ASP A 203 -8.74 -22.51 -9.50
CA ASP A 203 -10.11 -22.26 -9.96
C ASP A 203 -10.03 -21.70 -11.39
N ALA A 204 -9.58 -22.57 -12.30
CA ALA A 204 -9.87 -22.47 -13.72
C ALA A 204 -11.12 -23.33 -13.99
N GLY A 205 -12.31 -22.73 -13.86
CA GLY A 205 -13.56 -23.43 -14.09
C GLY A 205 -14.80 -22.54 -14.07
N GLY A 206 -15.09 -21.90 -15.21
CA GLY A 206 -16.44 -21.55 -15.67
C GLY A 206 -17.37 -20.78 -14.71
N GLY A 207 -17.32 -19.45 -14.77
CA GLY A 207 -18.35 -18.59 -14.21
C GLY A 207 -18.31 -17.20 -14.85
N THR A 208 -19.27 -16.91 -15.73
CA THR A 208 -19.55 -15.57 -16.22
C THR A 208 -20.04 -14.69 -15.07
N GLY A 209 -19.20 -13.81 -14.54
CA GLY A 209 -19.59 -12.73 -13.62
C GLY A 209 -18.47 -12.29 -12.67
N GLY A 210 -18.07 -11.01 -12.74
CA GLY A 210 -17.38 -10.31 -11.65
C GLY A 210 -15.96 -9.78 -11.94
N GLY A 211 -15.88 -8.51 -12.35
CA GLY A 211 -14.86 -7.56 -11.86
C GLY A 211 -13.45 -7.58 -12.47
N VAL A 212 -13.28 -7.01 -13.66
CA VAL A 212 -11.98 -6.44 -14.08
C VAL A 212 -11.73 -5.18 -13.23
N GLN A 213 -10.83 -5.22 -12.26
CA GLN A 213 -10.32 -4.00 -11.63
C GLN A 213 -9.04 -3.55 -12.34
N CYS A 214 -9.23 -2.77 -13.41
CA CYS A 214 -8.18 -1.91 -13.97
C CYS A 214 -7.65 -0.97 -12.86
N PRO A 215 -6.41 -0.47 -12.93
CA PRO A 215 -6.04 0.71 -12.16
C PRO A 215 -7.07 1.82 -12.43
N VAL A 216 -7.54 2.47 -11.36
CA VAL A 216 -8.45 3.61 -11.47
C VAL A 216 -7.64 4.73 -12.15
N SER A 217 -8.08 5.14 -13.35
CA SER A 217 -7.37 6.15 -14.15
C SER A 217 -7.14 7.44 -13.35
N GLY A 218 -6.04 8.15 -13.61
CA GLY A 218 -5.86 9.53 -13.17
C GLY A 218 -6.58 10.55 -14.06
N ASP A 219 -7.14 10.11 -15.18
CA ASP A 219 -7.88 10.96 -16.13
C ASP A 219 -9.36 11.04 -15.73
N ALA A 220 -9.78 12.23 -15.31
CA ALA A 220 -11.16 12.53 -14.93
C ALA A 220 -12.18 12.18 -16.02
N ARG A 221 -11.86 12.37 -17.31
CA ARG A 221 -12.79 12.04 -18.41
C ARG A 221 -12.95 10.55 -18.59
N ALA A 222 -11.87 9.78 -18.43
CA ALA A 222 -11.92 8.33 -18.50
C ALA A 222 -12.74 7.74 -17.34
N LEU A 223 -12.54 8.25 -16.12
CA LEU A 223 -13.32 7.85 -14.94
C LEU A 223 -14.79 8.18 -15.10
N ALA A 224 -15.10 9.41 -15.51
CA ALA A 224 -16.46 9.84 -15.77
C ALA A 224 -17.11 9.00 -16.87
N GLY A 225 -16.38 8.66 -17.93
CA GLY A 225 -16.87 7.77 -18.99
C GLY A 225 -17.23 6.36 -18.49
N GLU A 226 -16.47 5.80 -17.54
CA GLU A 226 -16.82 4.54 -16.87
C GLU A 226 -18.08 4.69 -16.02
N LEU A 227 -18.16 5.75 -15.22
CA LEU A 227 -19.34 6.04 -14.40
C LEU A 227 -20.58 6.26 -15.24
N VAL A 228 -20.49 6.94 -16.38
CA VAL A 228 -21.61 7.12 -17.31
C VAL A 228 -22.14 5.78 -17.80
N LYS A 229 -21.27 4.81 -18.13
CA LYS A 229 -21.73 3.45 -18.48
C LYS A 229 -22.48 2.79 -17.32
N ALA A 230 -22.01 2.97 -16.09
CA ALA A 230 -22.71 2.46 -14.90
C ALA A 230 -24.06 3.16 -14.67
N ILE A 231 -24.16 4.46 -14.96
CA ILE A 231 -25.41 5.23 -14.89
C ILE A 231 -26.40 4.71 -15.96
N ASP A 232 -25.94 4.58 -17.20
CA ASP A 232 -26.77 4.10 -18.33
C ASP A 232 -27.25 2.67 -18.11
N ALA A 233 -26.46 1.83 -17.44
CA ALA A 233 -26.84 0.47 -17.03
C ALA A 233 -27.75 0.43 -15.78
N GLY A 234 -28.06 1.57 -15.16
CA GLY A 234 -28.86 1.65 -13.93
C GLY A 234 -28.15 1.13 -12.67
N LYS A 235 -26.84 0.85 -12.77
CA LYS A 235 -25.97 0.38 -11.71
C LYS A 235 -25.63 1.51 -10.74
N LEU A 236 -25.30 2.70 -11.25
CA LEU A 236 -25.16 3.93 -10.48
C LEU A 236 -26.43 4.77 -10.64
N TYR A 237 -27.06 5.17 -9.53
CA TYR A 237 -28.26 5.99 -9.56
C TYR A 237 -28.23 7.11 -8.52
N GLY A 238 -28.94 8.19 -8.81
CA GLY A 238 -28.97 9.41 -8.00
C GLY A 238 -30.27 9.58 -7.23
N SER A 239 -30.25 10.43 -6.22
CA SER A 239 -31.48 11.05 -5.68
C SER A 239 -31.86 12.31 -6.45
N THR A 240 -32.88 13.03 -5.96
CA THR A 240 -33.21 14.38 -6.42
C THR A 240 -32.75 15.39 -5.39
N PRO A 241 -32.11 16.49 -5.79
CA PRO A 241 -31.64 16.88 -7.14
C PRO A 241 -30.58 15.95 -7.75
N ASP A 242 -30.53 15.93 -9.09
CA ASP A 242 -29.74 14.97 -9.85
C ASP A 242 -28.29 15.42 -10.02
N HIS A 243 -27.41 14.86 -9.19
CA HIS A 243 -25.96 15.06 -9.25
C HIS A 243 -25.25 14.21 -10.33
N LEU A 244 -25.91 13.22 -10.94
CA LEU A 244 -25.28 12.36 -11.94
C LEU A 244 -25.07 13.07 -13.29
N LYS A 245 -25.79 14.17 -13.53
CA LYS A 245 -25.55 15.07 -14.68
C LYS A 245 -24.16 15.69 -14.64
N GLU A 246 -23.63 15.96 -13.45
CA GLU A 246 -22.28 16.51 -13.28
C GLU A 246 -21.22 15.55 -13.86
N ILE A 247 -21.34 14.25 -13.56
CA ILE A 247 -20.48 13.20 -14.11
C ILE A 247 -20.57 13.15 -15.64
N ARG A 248 -21.79 13.26 -16.19
CA ARG A 248 -21.98 13.28 -17.66
C ARG A 248 -21.27 14.47 -18.30
N TRP A 249 -21.32 15.66 -17.69
CA TRP A 249 -20.60 16.82 -18.21
C TRP A 249 -19.08 16.63 -18.17
N VAL A 250 -18.53 16.02 -17.12
CA VAL A 250 -17.11 15.67 -17.08
C VAL A 250 -16.75 14.71 -18.22
N ALA A 251 -17.54 13.66 -18.44
CA ALA A 251 -17.31 12.68 -19.51
C ALA A 251 -17.34 13.32 -20.91
N GLU A 252 -18.26 14.28 -21.12
CA GLU A 252 -18.38 15.06 -22.36
C GLU A 252 -17.28 16.14 -22.50
N GLY A 253 -16.48 16.35 -21.45
CA GLY A 253 -15.48 17.41 -21.41
C GLY A 253 -16.09 18.81 -21.37
N LYS A 254 -17.35 18.95 -20.95
CA LYS A 254 -18.03 20.23 -20.82
C LYS A 254 -17.62 20.92 -19.52
N THR A 255 -17.29 22.21 -19.63
CA THR A 255 -17.11 23.08 -18.47
C THR A 255 -18.43 23.73 -18.13
N VAL A 256 -19.01 23.37 -16.99
CA VAL A 256 -20.24 23.99 -16.45
C VAL A 256 -19.88 24.72 -15.15
N ALA A 257 -20.32 25.97 -15.03
CA ALA A 257 -19.97 26.80 -13.89
C ALA A 257 -20.48 26.18 -12.57
N ASN A 258 -19.60 26.11 -11.57
CA ASN A 258 -19.84 25.52 -10.25
C ASN A 258 -20.19 24.02 -10.26
N CYS A 259 -19.86 23.29 -11.33
CA CYS A 259 -20.19 21.87 -11.49
C CYS A 259 -18.96 21.00 -11.72
N GLN A 260 -17.80 21.47 -11.25
CA GLN A 260 -16.58 20.68 -11.27
C GLN A 260 -16.66 19.55 -10.24
N ILE A 261 -16.02 18.43 -10.52
CA ILE A 261 -15.84 17.31 -9.60
C ILE A 261 -14.34 17.05 -9.50
N ASP A 262 -13.82 16.95 -8.28
CA ASP A 262 -12.44 16.54 -8.04
C ASP A 262 -12.22 15.12 -8.60
N THR A 263 -11.11 14.91 -9.32
CA THR A 263 -10.78 13.61 -9.90
C THR A 263 -10.80 12.50 -8.85
N ARG A 264 -10.34 12.75 -7.62
CA ARG A 264 -10.35 11.76 -6.53
C ARG A 264 -11.77 11.34 -6.14
N ILE A 265 -12.75 12.24 -6.24
CA ILE A 265 -14.17 11.91 -6.03
C ILE A 265 -14.69 10.98 -7.13
N LEU A 266 -14.29 11.20 -8.39
CA LEU A 266 -14.59 10.26 -9.48
C LEU A 266 -13.92 8.91 -9.26
N GLN A 267 -12.71 8.87 -8.69
CA GLN A 267 -12.01 7.63 -8.34
C GLN A 267 -12.76 6.85 -7.24
N ILE A 268 -13.23 7.54 -6.20
CA ILE A 268 -14.07 6.97 -5.13
C ILE A 268 -15.37 6.40 -5.71
N ALA A 269 -16.04 7.14 -6.59
CA ALA A 269 -17.25 6.66 -7.25
C ALA A 269 -16.98 5.42 -8.13
N VAL A 270 -15.86 5.41 -8.87
CA VAL A 270 -15.44 4.25 -9.69
C VAL A 270 -15.17 3.03 -8.80
N ALA A 271 -14.51 3.23 -7.67
CA ALA A 271 -14.27 2.16 -6.69
C ALA A 271 -15.59 1.56 -6.19
N ALA A 272 -16.58 2.39 -5.84
CA ALA A 272 -17.89 1.92 -5.41
C ALA A 272 -18.61 1.12 -6.50
N VAL A 273 -18.70 1.62 -7.74
CA VAL A 273 -19.40 0.91 -8.83
C VAL A 273 -18.67 -0.35 -9.28
N ARG A 274 -17.37 -0.48 -9.03
CA ARG A 274 -16.65 -1.73 -9.28
C ARG A 274 -16.90 -2.77 -8.19
N ALA A 275 -17.04 -2.32 -6.93
CA ALA A 275 -17.20 -3.19 -5.78
C ALA A 275 -18.64 -3.72 -5.57
N PHE A 276 -19.66 -2.99 -6.02
CA PHE A 276 -21.07 -3.32 -5.75
C PHE A 276 -21.91 -3.37 -7.02
N ASP A 277 -22.99 -4.14 -7.03
CA ASP A 277 -23.90 -4.31 -8.19
C ASP A 277 -24.86 -3.13 -8.38
N LYS A 278 -25.17 -2.42 -7.31
CA LYS A 278 -26.03 -1.23 -7.27
C LYS A 278 -25.44 -0.21 -6.30
N VAL A 279 -25.30 1.05 -6.73
CA VAL A 279 -24.74 2.15 -5.93
C VAL A 279 -25.65 3.37 -6.06
N GLY A 280 -26.09 3.90 -4.93
CA GLY A 280 -26.89 5.12 -4.85
C GLY A 280 -26.07 6.29 -4.28
N VAL A 281 -26.00 7.38 -5.03
CA VAL A 281 -25.31 8.64 -4.64
C VAL A 281 -26.34 9.74 -4.44
N SER A 282 -26.28 10.45 -3.32
CA SER A 282 -27.21 11.55 -3.03
C SER A 282 -26.63 12.90 -3.39
N ASP A 283 -25.32 13.12 -3.18
CA ASP A 283 -24.69 14.43 -3.33
C ASP A 283 -23.27 14.32 -3.89
N ILE A 284 -22.89 15.26 -4.77
CA ILE A 284 -21.52 15.45 -5.26
C ILE A 284 -21.15 16.93 -5.19
N ASN A 285 -21.60 17.77 -6.12
CA ASN A 285 -21.42 19.22 -6.06
C ASN A 285 -22.75 19.92 -5.78
N ARG A 286 -23.05 20.20 -4.50
CA ARG A 286 -24.25 20.95 -4.10
C ARG A 286 -24.24 22.40 -4.62
N ARG A 287 -23.07 22.98 -4.90
CA ARG A 287 -22.97 24.30 -5.53
C ARG A 287 -23.50 24.28 -6.97
N CYS A 288 -23.34 23.15 -7.66
CA CYS A 288 -23.87 22.95 -9.01
C CYS A 288 -25.40 22.91 -9.04
N THR A 289 -26.00 22.21 -8.08
CA THR A 289 -27.46 22.02 -8.00
C THR A 289 -28.16 23.17 -7.25
N GLY A 290 -27.39 24.07 -6.63
CA GLY A 290 -27.91 25.17 -5.81
C GLY A 290 -28.45 24.73 -4.45
N GLN A 291 -28.15 23.51 -4.01
CA GLN A 291 -28.56 22.99 -2.71
C GLN A 291 -27.70 23.57 -1.58
N VAL A 292 -28.34 23.87 -0.46
CA VAL A 292 -27.68 24.25 0.79
C VAL A 292 -28.27 23.38 1.89
N GLU A 293 -27.50 22.38 2.30
CA GLU A 293 -27.93 21.34 3.24
C GLU A 293 -26.82 21.04 4.24
N GLY A 294 -27.17 20.45 5.38
CA GLY A 294 -26.19 20.05 6.41
C GLY A 294 -25.33 21.23 6.89
N ALA A 295 -24.00 21.09 6.78
CA ALA A 295 -23.04 22.14 7.11
C ALA A 295 -23.10 23.40 6.21
N GLY A 296 -24.08 23.48 5.30
CA GLY A 296 -24.32 24.65 4.46
C GLY A 296 -23.15 24.93 3.52
N THR A 297 -22.78 26.20 3.38
CA THR A 297 -21.72 26.63 2.45
C THR A 297 -20.31 26.23 2.89
N ASP A 298 -20.14 25.77 4.13
CA ASP A 298 -18.86 25.28 4.66
C ASP A 298 -18.59 23.82 4.29
N SER A 299 -19.61 23.10 3.79
CA SER A 299 -19.48 21.73 3.31
C SER A 299 -18.57 21.64 2.09
N LEU A 300 -17.75 20.59 1.98
CA LEU A 300 -16.93 20.31 0.79
C LEU A 300 -17.74 19.95 -0.47
N HIS A 301 -19.05 19.72 -0.32
CA HIS A 301 -19.98 19.70 -1.44
C HIS A 301 -20.24 21.09 -2.05
N TYR A 302 -19.91 22.19 -1.35
CA TYR A 302 -20.27 23.56 -1.72
C TYR A 302 -19.08 24.54 -1.72
N LYS A 303 -18.22 24.43 -0.71
CA LYS A 303 -17.04 25.25 -0.47
C LYS A 303 -16.06 25.15 -1.64
N ASP A 304 -15.35 26.24 -1.92
CA ASP A 304 -14.29 26.32 -2.93
C ASP A 304 -14.70 25.93 -4.36
N GLY A 305 -16.01 25.97 -4.66
CA GLY A 305 -16.56 25.57 -5.96
C GLY A 305 -17.34 24.26 -5.93
N GLY A 306 -17.27 23.54 -4.81
CA GLY A 306 -17.93 22.25 -4.57
C GLY A 306 -17.27 21.10 -5.34
N GLY A 307 -17.81 19.89 -5.17
CA GLY A 307 -17.31 18.69 -5.85
C GLY A 307 -16.08 18.06 -5.20
N HIS A 308 -15.82 18.37 -3.93
CA HIS A 308 -14.74 17.78 -3.12
C HIS A 308 -15.25 16.71 -2.13
N ALA A 309 -16.51 16.29 -2.26
CA ALA A 309 -17.14 15.28 -1.42
C ALA A 309 -18.17 14.47 -2.22
N ILE A 310 -18.52 13.29 -1.71
CA ILE A 310 -19.56 12.41 -2.23
C ILE A 310 -20.32 11.73 -1.11
N ASP A 311 -21.64 11.76 -1.20
CA ASP A 311 -22.55 11.09 -0.26
C ASP A 311 -23.16 9.85 -0.91
N PHE A 312 -22.90 8.68 -0.33
CA PHE A 312 -23.54 7.43 -0.72
C PHE A 312 -24.72 7.16 0.21
N PHE A 313 -25.92 6.96 -0.33
CA PHE A 313 -27.11 6.66 0.47
C PHE A 313 -27.52 5.18 0.41
N SER A 314 -27.06 4.42 -0.58
CA SER A 314 -27.37 2.99 -0.70
C SER A 314 -26.34 2.19 -1.47
N ILE A 315 -26.20 0.90 -1.11
CA ILE A 315 -25.51 -0.12 -1.92
C ILE A 315 -26.38 -1.38 -2.00
N ASN A 316 -26.40 -2.05 -3.15
CA ASN A 316 -27.17 -3.29 -3.38
C ASN A 316 -28.64 -3.21 -2.90
N GLY A 317 -29.26 -2.03 -3.02
CA GLY A 317 -30.64 -1.75 -2.58
C GLY A 317 -30.83 -1.54 -1.07
N GLN A 318 -29.75 -1.60 -0.28
CA GLN A 318 -29.79 -1.37 1.16
C GLN A 318 -29.34 0.05 1.49
N THR A 319 -30.06 0.72 2.39
CA THR A 319 -29.74 2.08 2.84
C THR A 319 -28.50 2.11 3.71
N LEU A 320 -27.80 3.23 3.71
CA LEU A 320 -26.57 3.44 4.48
C LEU A 320 -26.83 4.32 5.70
N THR A 321 -26.18 3.99 6.82
CA THR A 321 -26.27 4.79 8.05
C THR A 321 -24.90 5.26 8.56
N GLY A 322 -23.84 4.86 7.86
CA GLY A 322 -22.46 5.05 8.29
C GLY A 322 -21.94 3.98 9.26
N ALA A 323 -22.82 3.12 9.79
CA ALA A 323 -22.47 2.10 10.78
C ALA A 323 -23.15 0.73 10.55
N ASN A 324 -24.23 0.65 9.78
CA ASN A 324 -24.87 -0.64 9.46
C ASN A 324 -23.98 -1.49 8.51
N PRO A 325 -24.20 -2.82 8.43
CA PRO A 325 -23.31 -3.71 7.68
C PRO A 325 -23.02 -3.25 6.22
N PRO A 326 -24.01 -2.78 5.43
CA PRO A 326 -23.75 -2.24 4.09
C PRO A 326 -22.83 -1.01 4.09
N SER A 327 -22.96 -0.11 5.08
CA SER A 327 -22.01 1.01 5.22
C SER A 327 -20.61 0.50 5.48
N LEU A 328 -20.44 -0.51 6.32
CA LEU A 328 -19.11 -1.04 6.64
C LEU A 328 -18.48 -1.77 5.45
N GLU A 329 -19.28 -2.46 4.64
CA GLU A 329 -18.84 -3.05 3.37
C GLU A 329 -18.34 -1.99 2.39
N LEU A 330 -19.13 -0.93 2.18
CA LEU A 330 -18.73 0.20 1.35
C LEU A 330 -17.44 0.84 1.85
N ILE A 331 -17.37 1.19 3.15
CA ILE A 331 -16.21 1.84 3.74
C ILE A 331 -14.93 1.01 3.56
N ARG A 332 -14.99 -0.31 3.80
CA ARG A 332 -13.84 -1.20 3.58
C ARG A 332 -13.43 -1.30 2.12
N ALA A 333 -14.39 -1.30 1.20
CA ALA A 333 -14.11 -1.30 -0.24
C ALA A 333 -13.43 0.01 -0.66
N LEU A 334 -13.89 1.15 -0.14
CA LEU A 334 -13.31 2.46 -0.41
C LEU A 334 -11.94 2.64 0.24
N ASP A 335 -11.72 2.20 1.49
CA ASP A 335 -10.41 2.30 2.16
C ASP A 335 -9.32 1.50 1.41
N LYS A 336 -9.69 0.39 0.76
CA LYS A 336 -8.79 -0.38 -0.12
C LYS A 336 -8.49 0.29 -1.45
N ALA A 337 -9.40 1.12 -1.94
CA ALA A 337 -9.31 1.77 -3.26
C ALA A 337 -8.88 3.24 -3.18
N ALA A 338 -8.78 3.77 -1.96
CA ALA A 338 -8.44 5.13 -1.62
C ALA A 338 -7.09 5.57 -2.22
N PRO A 339 -7.02 6.71 -2.94
CA PRO A 339 -5.77 7.23 -3.45
C PRO A 339 -4.96 7.89 -2.31
N ALA A 340 -4.15 7.09 -1.59
CA ALA A 340 -2.97 7.40 -0.73
C ALA A 340 -2.92 8.66 0.17
N GLU A 341 -3.98 9.45 0.30
CA GLU A 341 -4.06 10.66 1.12
C GLU A 341 -5.13 10.49 2.22
N ALA A 342 -4.99 11.25 3.30
CA ALA A 342 -5.92 11.30 4.43
C ALA A 342 -7.27 11.91 4.00
N MET A 343 -8.15 11.09 3.43
CA MET A 343 -9.51 11.46 3.03
C MET A 343 -10.43 11.56 4.26
N GLY A 344 -11.39 12.47 4.24
CA GLY A 344 -12.41 12.55 5.27
C GLY A 344 -13.42 11.41 5.13
N LEU A 345 -13.74 10.76 6.24
CA LEU A 345 -14.86 9.82 6.34
C LEU A 345 -15.85 10.28 7.42
N GLY A 346 -17.10 10.54 7.01
CA GLY A 346 -18.14 10.98 7.93
C GLY A 346 -18.68 9.87 8.83
N GLN A 347 -19.71 10.20 9.62
CA GLN A 347 -20.47 9.27 10.46
C GLN A 347 -19.68 8.57 11.59
N ARG A 348 -18.56 9.15 12.04
CA ARG A 348 -17.76 8.63 13.17
C ARG A 348 -18.63 8.36 14.40
N GLN A 349 -19.47 9.31 14.79
CA GLN A 349 -20.33 9.18 15.97
C GLN A 349 -21.36 8.07 15.83
N CYS A 350 -21.81 7.77 14.60
CA CYS A 350 -22.73 6.67 14.33
C CYS A 350 -22.04 5.33 14.56
N ARG A 351 -20.79 5.18 14.07
CA ARG A 351 -19.97 3.98 14.32
C ARG A 351 -19.65 3.80 15.80
N MET A 352 -19.31 4.89 16.50
CA MET A 352 -19.05 4.86 17.94
C MET A 352 -20.28 4.45 18.75
N ALA A 353 -21.46 5.00 18.43
CA ALA A 353 -22.72 4.64 19.09
C ALA A 353 -23.13 3.19 18.82
N ALA A 354 -22.78 2.65 17.65
CA ALA A 354 -22.97 1.25 17.29
C ALA A 354 -21.85 0.31 17.82
N HIS A 355 -20.94 0.82 18.67
CA HIS A 355 -19.79 0.08 19.18
C HIS A 355 -18.93 -0.59 18.08
N THR A 356 -18.89 0.01 16.90
CA THR A 356 -18.14 -0.50 15.75
C THR A 356 -16.80 0.23 15.68
N GLN A 357 -15.71 -0.50 15.94
CA GLN A 357 -14.35 0.00 15.74
C GLN A 357 -13.80 -0.49 14.41
N ILE A 358 -13.38 0.45 13.56
CA ILE A 358 -12.70 0.16 12.31
C ILE A 358 -11.43 0.99 12.29
N THR A 359 -10.31 0.35 12.01
CA THR A 359 -9.05 1.04 11.73
C THR A 359 -8.98 1.27 10.24
N PHE A 360 -8.81 2.53 9.85
CA PHE A 360 -8.65 2.94 8.46
C PHE A 360 -7.19 3.19 8.15
N THR A 361 -6.80 2.92 6.91
CA THR A 361 -5.45 3.23 6.43
C THR A 361 -5.42 4.62 5.80
N HIS A 362 -6.52 5.02 5.13
CA HIS A 362 -6.57 6.22 4.32
C HIS A 362 -7.64 7.23 4.76
N PHE A 363 -8.44 6.90 5.78
CA PHE A 363 -9.51 7.79 6.25
C PHE A 363 -9.22 8.46 7.59
N VAL A 364 -9.62 9.73 7.67
CA VAL A 364 -9.72 10.53 8.89
C VAL A 364 -11.19 10.72 9.23
N ASP A 365 -11.58 10.15 10.35
CA ASP A 365 -12.97 10.09 10.80
C ASP A 365 -13.49 11.43 11.35
N PHE A 366 -14.73 11.76 11.02
CA PHE A 366 -15.44 12.89 11.60
C PHE A 366 -16.95 12.70 11.73
N ASN A 367 -17.60 13.62 12.43
CA ASN A 367 -19.04 13.51 12.71
C ASN A 367 -19.89 14.00 11.55
N ASP A 368 -20.85 13.18 11.15
CA ASP A 368 -21.84 13.52 10.12
C ASP A 368 -23.13 12.72 10.33
N THR A 369 -24.26 13.20 9.83
CA THR A 369 -25.59 12.60 9.98
C THR A 369 -25.65 11.12 9.57
N CYS A 370 -26.34 10.30 10.37
CA CYS A 370 -26.32 8.83 10.26
C CYS A 370 -27.29 8.25 9.21
N ASN A 371 -27.45 8.92 8.07
CA ASN A 371 -28.37 8.52 6.99
C ASN A 371 -27.68 8.29 5.63
N HIS A 372 -26.34 8.35 5.60
CA HIS A 372 -25.51 8.12 4.42
C HIS A 372 -24.07 7.73 4.84
N VAL A 373 -23.20 7.50 3.87
CA VAL A 373 -21.73 7.44 4.04
C VAL A 373 -21.13 8.60 3.26
N HIS A 374 -20.56 9.56 3.99
CA HIS A 374 -19.86 10.73 3.44
C HIS A 374 -18.38 10.42 3.24
N VAL A 375 -17.84 10.77 2.07
CA VAL A 375 -16.39 10.76 1.81
C VAL A 375 -15.96 12.11 1.20
N ASP A 376 -14.87 12.68 1.69
CA ASP A 376 -14.27 13.89 1.13
C ASP A 376 -12.74 13.83 1.01
N VAL A 377 -12.18 14.77 0.24
CA VAL A 377 -10.75 14.78 -0.13
C VAL A 377 -10.01 16.02 0.38
N GLY A 378 -10.52 16.65 1.44
CA GLY A 378 -10.19 18.04 1.79
C GLY A 378 -9.84 18.33 3.25
N ARG A 379 -9.23 17.39 3.99
CA ARG A 379 -8.73 17.66 5.36
C ARG A 379 -7.22 17.48 5.50
N SER A 380 -6.45 18.14 4.65
CA SER A 380 -5.06 18.45 4.98
C SER A 380 -5.03 19.47 6.13
N ASN A 381 -4.84 18.97 7.36
CA ASN A 381 -4.55 19.66 8.63
C ASN A 381 -5.54 20.75 9.09
N LEU A 382 -6.31 20.43 10.14
CA LEU A 382 -6.57 21.35 11.25
C LEU A 382 -5.60 21.04 12.39
#